data_AF-A0A5C5VBM6-F1
#
_entry.id   AF-A0A5C5VBM6-F1
#
_cell.length_a   1.000
_cell.length_b   1.000
_cell.length_c   1.000
_cell.angle_alpha   90.00
_cell.angle_beta   90.00
_cell.angle_gamma   90.00
#
_symmetry.space_group_name_H-M   'P 1'
#
loop_
_entity.id
_entity.type
_entity.pdbx_description
1 polymer ?
#
loop_
_entity_poly.entity_id
_entity_poly.type
_entity_poly.pdbx_seq_one_letter_code
_entity_poly.pdbx_strand_id
1 'polypeptide(L)' 'MTNGLNRMTTATAKTIQIYLPTGEPRGIRIAEITTRIVQAILIPRSDLAQGKLRRELDLPGVYFLFGEAEEEVLC' A
#
# COMPACT_ATOMS: atom_id res chain seq x y z
N MET A 1 5.75 42.28 -13.94
CA MET A 1 5.20 42.00 -12.59
C MET A 1 4.11 40.94 -12.71
N THR A 2 4.44 39.65 -12.69
CA THR A 2 3.45 38.57 -12.54
C THR A 2 4.10 37.47 -11.71
N ASN A 3 3.88 37.51 -10.40
CA ASN A 3 4.33 36.46 -9.49
C ASN A 3 3.56 35.17 -9.80
N GLY A 4 4.29 34.17 -10.29
CA GLY A 4 3.82 32.80 -10.39
C GLY A 4 3.49 32.26 -9.00
N LEU A 5 2.20 32.14 -8.71
CA LEU A 5 1.68 31.55 -7.49
C LEU A 5 2.02 30.06 -7.47
N ASN A 6 3.12 29.72 -6.81
CA ASN A 6 3.53 28.36 -6.51
C ASN A 6 2.46 27.74 -5.60
N ARG A 7 1.59 26.89 -6.17
CA ARG A 7 0.62 26.09 -5.41
C ARG A 7 1.40 25.01 -4.65
N MET A 8 2.03 25.37 -3.53
CA MET A 8 2.36 24.38 -2.51
C MET A 8 1.04 23.81 -2.00
N THR A 9 0.67 22.63 -2.50
CA THR A 9 -0.45 21.86 -1.98
C THR A 9 -0.11 21.45 -0.56
N THR A 10 -0.62 22.19 0.42
CA THR A 10 -0.49 21.86 1.84
C THR A 10 -1.02 20.44 2.07
N ALA A 11 -0.12 19.50 2.35
CA ALA A 11 -0.49 18.12 2.64
C ALA A 11 -1.32 18.10 3.94
N THR A 12 -2.58 17.69 3.85
CA THR A 12 -3.47 17.57 5.01
C THR A 12 -3.31 16.19 5.63
N ALA A 13 -3.22 16.13 6.96
CA ALA A 13 -3.19 14.85 7.67
C ALA A 13 -4.46 14.04 7.36
N LYS A 14 -4.29 12.73 7.21
CA LYS A 14 -5.38 11.78 6.99
C LYS A 14 -5.25 10.65 7.99
N THR A 15 -6.38 10.25 8.56
CA THR A 15 -6.46 9.01 9.32
C THR A 15 -6.47 7.86 8.34
N ILE A 16 -5.59 6.89 8.59
CA ILE A 16 -5.62 5.58 7.95
C ILE A 16 -6.09 4.56 8.98
N GLN A 17 -6.90 3.61 8.54
CA GLN A 17 -7.30 2.47 9.35
C GLN A 17 -6.60 1.24 8.82
N ILE A 18 -6.00 0.46 9.71
CA ILE A 18 -5.30 -0.77 9.36
C ILE A 18 -6.01 -1.92 10.05
N TYR A 19 -6.47 -2.87 9.24
CA TYR A 19 -7.09 -4.11 9.67
C TYR A 19 -6.10 -5.28 9.51
N LEU A 20 -6.00 -6.10 10.56
CA LEU A 20 -5.17 -7.31 10.61
C LEU A 20 -6.11 -8.53 10.57
N PRO A 21 -6.32 -9.19 9.42
CA PRO A 21 -7.27 -10.30 9.32
C PRO A 21 -6.87 -11.52 10.17
N THR A 22 -5.57 -11.72 10.38
CA THR A 22 -5.02 -12.86 11.14
C THR A 22 -4.61 -12.47 12.56
N GLY A 23 -4.70 -11.19 12.93
CA GLY A 23 -4.18 -10.66 14.19
C GLY A 23 -2.65 -10.55 14.26
N GLU A 24 -1.91 -11.08 13.29
CA GLU A 24 -0.45 -11.03 13.25
C GLU A 24 0.01 -9.75 12.53
N PRO A 25 0.80 -8.88 13.18
CA PRO A 25 1.33 -7.66 12.56
C PRO A 25 2.17 -7.90 11.29
N ARG A 26 2.85 -9.05 11.21
CA ARG A 26 3.67 -9.44 10.04
C ARG A 26 2.87 -10.12 8.94
N GLY A 27 1.61 -10.46 9.18
CA GLY A 27 0.73 -11.11 8.23
C GLY A 27 0.17 -10.13 7.19
N ILE A 28 -0.96 -10.54 6.59
CA ILE A 28 -1.72 -9.71 5.67
C ILE A 28 -2.20 -8.44 6.41
N ARG A 29 -2.02 -7.29 5.77
CA ARG A 29 -2.46 -5.99 6.29
C ARG A 29 -3.34 -5.31 5.26
N ILE A 30 -4.50 -4.83 5.69
CA ILE A 30 -5.41 -4.07 4.85
C ILE A 30 -5.47 -2.67 5.42
N ALA A 31 -5.08 -1.67 4.64
CA ALA A 31 -5.12 -0.27 5.03
C ALA A 31 -6.11 0.48 4.15
N GLU A 32 -6.93 1.33 4.74
CA GLU A 32 -7.86 2.19 4.02
C GLU A 32 -7.84 3.61 4.55
N ILE A 33 -8.22 4.55 3.70
CA ILE A 33 -8.54 5.91 4.11
C ILE A 33 -10.05 5.96 4.23
N THR A 34 -10.60 6.09 5.43
CA THR A 34 -12.06 6.03 5.71
C THR A 34 -12.90 7.02 4.87
N THR A 35 -12.28 8.08 4.34
CA THR A 35 -12.94 9.11 3.51
C THR A 35 -12.80 8.89 2.00
N ARG A 36 -12.14 7.81 1.56
CA ARG A 36 -11.87 7.52 0.14
C ARG A 36 -12.12 6.04 -0.16
N ILE A 37 -12.42 5.74 -1.41
CA ILE A 37 -12.58 4.37 -1.90
C ILE A 37 -11.25 3.60 -2.08
N VAL A 38 -10.13 4.21 -1.67
CA VAL A 38 -8.80 3.63 -1.89
C VAL A 38 -8.47 2.71 -0.74
N GLN A 39 -8.20 1.45 -1.09
CA GLN A 39 -7.74 0.41 -0.19
C GLN A 39 -6.35 -0.06 -0.65
N ALA A 40 -5.44 -0.23 0.30
CA ALA A 40 -4.14 -0.82 0.11
C ALA A 40 -4.07 -2.16 0.84
N ILE A 41 -3.53 -3.18 0.18
CA ILE A 41 -3.39 -4.51 0.76
C ILE A 41 -1.93 -4.91 0.65
N LEU A 42 -1.34 -5.23 1.79
CA LEU A 42 0.02 -5.73 1.87
C LEU A 42 -0.03 -7.22 2.20
N ILE A 43 0.52 -8.02 1.30
CA ILE A 43 0.53 -9.48 1.40
C ILE A 43 1.99 -9.92 1.51
N PRO A 44 2.41 -10.52 2.64
CA PRO A 44 3.72 -11.14 2.76
C PRO A 44 3.88 -12.28 1.77
N ARG A 45 5.13 -12.53 1.32
CA ARG A 45 5.42 -13.60 0.35
C ARG A 45 5.01 -14.98 0.86
N SER A 46 5.14 -15.24 2.17
CA SER A 46 4.69 -16.49 2.81
C SER A 46 3.20 -16.74 2.64
N ASP A 47 2.41 -15.67 2.66
CA ASP A 47 0.95 -15.73 2.72
C ASP A 47 0.33 -15.46 1.35
N LEU A 48 1.14 -15.27 0.30
CA LEU A 48 0.70 -14.91 -1.04
C LEU A 48 -0.33 -15.90 -1.62
N ALA A 49 -0.13 -17.19 -1.38
CA ALA A 49 -1.03 -18.24 -1.84
C ALA A 49 -2.44 -18.14 -1.22
N GLN A 50 -2.54 -17.67 0.03
CA GLN A 50 -3.81 -17.42 0.71
C GLN A 50 -4.36 -16.03 0.39
N GLY A 51 -3.46 -15.04 0.31
CA GLY A 51 -3.78 -13.66 -0.02
C GLY A 51 -4.43 -13.52 -1.40
N LYS A 52 -3.99 -14.27 -2.41
CA LYS A 52 -4.56 -14.21 -3.77
C LYS A 52 -6.03 -14.64 -3.86
N LEU A 53 -6.55 -15.36 -2.86
CA LEU A 53 -7.94 -15.85 -2.83
C LEU A 53 -8.92 -14.78 -2.30
N ARG A 54 -8.39 -13.62 -1.90
CA ARG A 54 -9.17 -12.51 -1.36
C ARG A 54 -9.91 -11.77 -2.45
N ARG A 55 -11.21 -11.56 -2.24
CA ARG A 55 -12.11 -10.84 -3.16
C ARG A 55 -11.67 -9.40 -3.38
N GLU A 56 -10.95 -8.83 -2.43
CA GLU A 56 -10.41 -7.49 -2.52
C GLU A 56 -9.38 -7.33 -3.65
N LEU A 57 -8.77 -8.43 -4.13
CA LEU A 57 -7.86 -8.45 -5.28
C LEU A 57 -8.57 -8.62 -6.62
N ASP A 58 -9.88 -8.93 -6.62
CA ASP A 58 -10.68 -8.98 -7.84
C ASP A 58 -11.03 -7.57 -8.35
N LEU A 59 -10.77 -6.55 -7.54
CA LEU A 59 -11.00 -5.15 -7.89
C LEU A 59 -9.85 -4.61 -8.75
N PRO A 60 -10.12 -3.68 -9.69
CA PRO A 60 -9.06 -2.99 -10.43
C PRO A 60 -8.10 -2.26 -9.49
N GLY A 61 -6.81 -2.49 -9.67
CA GLY A 61 -5.79 -1.93 -8.77
C GLY A 61 -4.39 -1.97 -9.36
N VAL A 62 -3.45 -1.35 -8.63
CA VAL A 62 -2.03 -1.35 -8.95
C VAL A 62 -1.30 -2.27 -7.98
N TYR A 63 -0.39 -3.09 -8.52
CA TYR A 63 0.37 -4.07 -7.75
C TYR A 63 1.84 -3.67 -7.70
N PHE A 64 2.39 -3.68 -6.49
CA PHE A 64 3.81 -3.46 -6.26
C PHE A 64 4.42 -4.71 -5.64
N LEU A 65 5.44 -5.26 -6.29
CA LEU A 65 6.28 -6.29 -5.71
C LEU A 65 7.50 -5.61 -5.10
N PHE A 66 7.61 -5.69 -3.78
CA PHE A 66 8.77 -5.22 -3.05
C PHE A 66 9.68 -6.41 -2.71
N GLY A 67 10.97 -6.22 -2.91
CA GLY A 67 12.02 -7.18 -2.57
C GLY A 67 13.34 -6.43 -2.52
N GLU A 68 14.34 -7.05 -1.90
CA GLU A 68 15.71 -6.57 -2.05
C GLU A 68 16.07 -6.64 -3.53
N ALA A 69 16.68 -5.57 -4.05
CA ALA A 69 17.36 -5.68 -5.33
C ALA A 69 18.45 -6.73 -5.14
N GLU A 70 18.69 -7.57 -6.14
CA GLU A 70 19.95 -8.29 -6.21
C GLU A 70 21.03 -7.22 -6.21
N GLU A 71 21.62 -6.94 -5.04
CA GLU A 71 22.93 -6.31 -4.97
C GLU A 71 23.79 -7.23 -5.82
N GLU A 72 24.12 -6.78 -7.04
CA GLU A 72 25.16 -7.40 -7.83
C GLU A 72 26.35 -7.54 -6.90
N VAL A 73 26.62 -8.78 -6.49
CA VAL A 73 27.87 -9.16 -5.86
C VAL A 73 28.92 -9.01 -6.95
N LEU A 74 29.33 -7.76 -7.17
CA LEU A 74 30.35 -7.41 -8.13
C LEU A 74 31.69 -7.49 -7.40
N CYS A 75 32.43 -8.55 -7.76
CA CYS A 75 33.88 -8.72 -7.66
C CYS A 75 34.47 -9.05 -6.28
#